data_AF-A0A915LM59-F1
#
_entry.id   AF-A0A915LM59-F1
#
_cell.length_a   1.000
_cell.length_b   1.000
_cell.length_c   1.000
_cell.angle_alpha   90.00
_cell.angle_beta   90.00
_cell.angle_gamma   90.00
#
_symmetry.space_group_name_H-M   'P 1'
#
loop_
_entity.id
_entity.type
_entity.pdbx_description
1 polymer ?
#
loop_
_entity_poly.entity_id
_entity_poly.type
_entity_poly.pdbx_seq_one_letter_code
_entity_poly.pdbx_strand_id
1 'polypeptide(L)'
;MRFSVLTVSDSSSQNPSLDKSGPLLIELFSNSLKFIEKAQLIDYKIVPDDRKEITDYLHNNITKVDCILTTGGTGFAKRDVTPEATKEVIERECPGIVTSLLVGGLRSTPFAALTRLTAGISGNCLIINLPGSPKAVQEEDFNEIKKDHENISH
;
A
#
# COMPACT_ATOMS: atom_id res chain seq x y z
N MET A 1 1.72 -16.20 0.46
CA MET A 1 2.03 -14.83 0.05
C MET A 1 2.86 -14.13 1.11
N ARG A 2 4.08 -13.71 0.76
CA ARG A 2 4.96 -12.86 1.56
C ARG A 2 4.62 -11.41 1.26
N PHE A 3 4.43 -10.59 2.29
CA PHE A 3 4.13 -9.18 2.08
C PHE A 3 4.86 -8.28 3.07
N SER A 4 4.97 -7.01 2.74
CA SER A 4 5.45 -5.99 3.67
C SER A 4 4.53 -4.77 3.70
N VAL A 5 4.61 -4.00 4.78
CA VAL A 5 3.80 -2.79 4.97
C VAL A 5 4.69 -1.58 5.26
N LEU A 6 4.44 -0.48 4.54
CA LEU A 6 5.12 0.80 4.77
C LEU A 6 4.11 1.87 5.19
N THR A 7 4.22 2.36 6.41
CA THR A 7 3.52 3.60 6.81
C THR A 7 4.37 4.80 6.42
N VAL A 8 3.78 5.73 5.67
CA VAL A 8 4.40 6.99 5.28
C VAL A 8 3.71 8.12 6.05
N SER A 9 4.41 8.70 7.02
CA SER A 9 3.90 9.80 7.83
C SER A 9 5.02 10.52 8.59
N ASP A 10 5.15 11.83 8.39
CA ASP A 10 6.02 12.69 9.19
C ASP A 10 5.70 12.58 10.71
N SER A 11 4.42 12.52 11.10
CA SER A 11 4.03 12.39 12.52
C SER A 11 4.33 11.01 13.10
N SER A 12 4.00 9.93 12.38
CA SER A 12 4.21 8.58 12.91
C SER A 12 5.67 8.17 12.90
N SER A 13 6.48 8.70 11.97
CA SER A 13 7.93 8.48 11.98
C SER A 13 8.61 9.12 13.19
N GLN A 14 8.11 10.26 13.67
CA GLN A 14 8.59 10.89 14.90
C GLN A 14 8.03 10.23 16.16
N ASN A 15 6.78 9.77 16.11
CA ASN A 15 6.12 9.06 17.20
C ASN A 15 5.36 7.84 16.68
N PRO A 16 5.99 6.64 16.68
CA PRO A 16 5.39 5.41 16.18
C PRO A 16 4.05 5.02 16.82
N SER A 17 3.77 5.47 18.05
CA SER A 17 2.49 5.18 18.72
C SER A 17 1.27 5.84 18.04
N LEU A 18 1.50 6.80 17.14
CA LEU A 18 0.46 7.44 16.35
C LEU A 18 0.03 6.61 15.13
N ASP A 19 0.82 5.61 14.73
CA ASP A 19 0.45 4.76 13.61
C ASP A 19 -0.68 3.80 13.99
N LYS A 20 -1.87 4.10 13.47
CA LYS A 20 -3.05 3.25 13.57
C LYS A 20 -3.35 2.52 12.27
N SER A 21 -2.83 3.02 11.14
CA SER A 21 -3.18 2.53 9.80
C SER A 21 -2.31 1.36 9.41
N GLY A 22 -1.01 1.38 9.72
CA GLY A 22 -0.09 0.27 9.44
C GLY A 22 -0.52 -1.03 10.13
N PRO A 23 -0.71 -1.06 11.45
CA PRO A 23 -1.18 -2.25 12.17
C PRO A 23 -2.54 -2.76 11.67
N LEU A 24 -3.48 -1.85 11.40
CA LEU A 24 -4.80 -2.20 10.87
C LEU A 24 -4.71 -2.81 9.47
N LEU A 25 -3.85 -2.27 8.60
CA LEU A 25 -3.62 -2.78 7.26
C LEU A 25 -3.04 -4.21 7.31
N ILE A 26 -2.07 -4.46 8.19
CA ILE A 26 -1.51 -5.80 8.41
C ILE A 26 -2.60 -6.78 8.82
N GLU A 27 -3.45 -6.39 9.78
CA GLU A 27 -4.55 -7.23 10.26
C GLU A 27 -5.54 -7.56 9.13
N LEU A 28 -6.06 -6.54 8.45
CA LEU A 28 -7.08 -6.70 7.41
C LEU A 28 -6.55 -7.48 6.21
N PHE A 29 -5.33 -7.18 5.76
CA PHE A 29 -4.73 -7.89 4.65
C PHE A 29 -4.49 -9.36 4.99
N SER A 30 -3.92 -9.64 6.16
CA SER A 30 -3.73 -11.02 6.64
C SER A 30 -5.06 -11.76 6.76
N ASN A 31 -6.10 -11.11 7.29
CA ASN A 31 -7.45 -11.67 7.41
C ASN A 31 -8.08 -11.98 6.06
N SER A 32 -7.88 -11.10 5.07
CA SER A 32 -8.42 -11.30 3.73
C SER A 32 -7.88 -12.59 3.10
N LEU A 33 -6.59 -12.90 3.31
CA LEU A 33 -5.90 -14.02 2.68
C LEU A 33 -6.08 -15.37 3.40
N LYS A 34 -6.66 -15.38 4.61
CA LYS A 34 -6.81 -16.58 5.48
C LYS A 34 -7.38 -17.83 4.79
N PHE A 35 -8.15 -17.67 3.72
CA PHE A 35 -8.83 -18.77 3.03
C PHE A 35 -8.06 -19.34 1.82
N ILE A 36 -7.00 -18.69 1.34
CA ILE A 36 -6.35 -19.04 0.07
C ILE A 36 -4.85 -19.30 0.26
N GLU A 37 -4.17 -18.51 1.10
CA GLU A 37 -2.75 -18.72 1.39
C GLU A 37 -2.41 -18.28 2.82
N LYS A 38 -1.35 -18.86 3.40
CA LYS A 38 -0.74 -18.28 4.60
C LYS A 38 -0.05 -16.97 4.22
N ALA A 39 -0.69 -15.85 4.56
CA ALA A 39 -0.06 -14.54 4.50
C ALA A 39 1.05 -14.46 5.54
N GLN A 40 2.25 -14.04 5.12
CA GLN A 40 3.40 -13.86 6.00
C GLN A 40 3.91 -12.43 5.88
N LEU A 41 3.82 -11.67 6.97
CA LEU A 41 4.47 -10.37 7.08
C LEU A 41 5.98 -10.58 7.17
N ILE A 42 6.72 -10.01 6.22
CA ILE A 42 8.20 -10.07 6.17
C ILE A 42 8.82 -8.83 6.77
N ASP A 43 8.22 -7.66 6.53
CA ASP A 43 8.72 -6.38 7.04
C ASP A 43 7.58 -5.40 7.28
N TYR A 44 7.75 -4.54 8.28
CA TYR A 44 6.88 -3.41 8.56
C TYR A 44 7.72 -2.23 9.05
N LYS A 45 7.61 -1.10 8.36
CA LYS A 45 8.38 0.11 8.67
C LYS A 45 7.49 1.35 8.63
N ILE A 46 7.87 2.34 9.43
CA ILE A 46 7.34 3.70 9.36
C ILE A 46 8.45 4.61 8.84
N VAL A 47 8.16 5.44 7.86
CA VAL A 47 9.07 6.46 7.30
C VAL A 47 8.38 7.83 7.24
N PRO A 48 9.13 8.93 7.25
CA PRO A 48 8.57 10.26 6.99
C PRO A 48 8.06 10.36 5.54
N ASP A 49 7.36 11.45 5.24
CA ASP A 49 6.90 11.81 3.89
C ASP A 49 8.09 12.27 3.01
N ASP A 50 9.11 11.42 2.89
CA ASP A 50 10.34 11.67 2.16
C ASP A 50 10.47 10.69 1.00
N ARG A 51 10.62 11.25 -0.21
CA ARG A 51 10.63 10.47 -1.45
C ARG A 51 11.76 9.44 -1.46
N LYS A 52 12.94 9.79 -0.94
CA LYS A 52 14.10 8.90 -0.95
C LYS A 52 13.90 7.75 0.05
N GLU A 53 13.41 8.02 1.25
CA GLU A 53 13.11 6.98 2.25
C GLU A 53 12.09 5.96 1.74
N ILE A 54 11.06 6.43 1.03
CA ILE A 54 10.03 5.57 0.44
C ILE A 54 10.65 4.72 -0.68
N THR A 55 11.31 5.35 -1.67
CA THR A 55 11.95 4.65 -2.80
C THR A 55 12.99 3.63 -2.33
N ASP A 56 13.82 3.97 -1.34
CA ASP A 56 14.81 3.06 -0.73
C ASP A 56 14.12 1.85 -0.08
N TYR A 57 13.01 2.06 0.64
CA TYR A 57 12.26 0.96 1.24
C TYR A 57 11.71 0.01 0.17
N LEU A 58 11.11 0.57 -0.89
CA LEU A 58 10.53 -0.22 -1.98
C LEU A 58 11.61 -1.07 -2.66
N HIS A 59 12.73 -0.47 -3.10
CA HIS A 59 13.83 -1.20 -3.73
C HIS A 59 14.39 -2.33 -2.86
N ASN A 60 14.53 -2.08 -1.55
CA ASN A 60 15.08 -3.07 -0.63
C ASN A 60 14.14 -4.25 -0.35
N ASN A 61 12.85 -4.14 -0.67
CA ASN A 61 11.84 -5.15 -0.35
C ASN A 61 11.27 -5.88 -1.57
N ILE A 62 11.30 -5.29 -2.77
CA ILE A 62 10.71 -5.87 -4.00
C ILE A 62 11.17 -7.30 -4.30
N THR A 63 12.43 -7.64 -4.00
CA THR A 63 12.94 -9.00 -4.24
C THR A 63 12.67 -9.98 -3.09
N LYS A 64 12.16 -9.49 -1.95
CA LYS A 64 11.95 -10.25 -0.72
C LYS A 64 10.49 -10.64 -0.50
N VAL A 65 9.57 -9.91 -1.10
CA VAL A 65 8.12 -10.09 -0.92
C VAL A 65 7.39 -10.16 -2.25
N ASP A 66 6.18 -10.70 -2.21
CA ASP A 66 5.30 -10.80 -3.36
C ASP A 66 4.38 -9.56 -3.45
N CYS A 67 4.22 -8.83 -2.33
CA CYS A 67 3.45 -7.58 -2.29
C CYS A 67 3.98 -6.57 -1.25
N ILE A 68 3.95 -5.29 -1.60
CA ILE A 68 4.19 -4.16 -0.70
C ILE A 68 2.93 -3.31 -0.65
N LEU A 69 2.40 -3.12 0.55
CA LEU A 69 1.28 -2.20 0.79
C LEU A 69 1.83 -0.95 1.49
N THR A 70 1.52 0.22 0.97
CA THR A 70 1.85 1.47 1.66
C THR A 70 0.60 2.14 2.19
N THR A 71 0.69 2.87 3.30
CA THR A 71 -0.41 3.69 3.83
C THR A 71 0.10 5.09 4.16
N GLY A 72 -0.54 6.12 3.59
CA GLY A 72 -0.17 7.53 3.78
C GLY A 72 0.60 8.14 2.61
N GLY A 73 0.73 9.47 2.65
CA GLY A 73 1.43 10.25 1.63
C GLY A 73 0.76 10.30 0.24
N THR A 74 -0.53 9.97 0.13
CA THR A 74 -1.30 9.92 -1.14
C THR A 74 -2.26 11.09 -1.35
N GLY A 75 -2.32 12.05 -0.43
CA GLY A 75 -3.20 13.22 -0.50
C GLY A 75 -2.65 14.34 -1.38
N PHE A 76 -3.19 15.55 -1.22
CA PHE A 76 -2.79 16.75 -1.98
C PHE A 76 -1.82 17.67 -1.21
N ALA A 77 -1.36 17.27 -0.01
CA ALA A 77 -0.38 18.06 0.72
C ALA A 77 0.96 18.09 -0.04
N LYS A 78 1.72 19.18 0.10
CA LYS A 78 3.05 19.31 -0.55
C LYS A 78 4.04 18.21 -0.15
N ARG A 79 3.82 17.61 1.02
CA ARG A 79 4.63 16.51 1.57
C ARG A 79 4.18 15.15 1.03
N ASP A 80 2.93 15.01 0.56
CA ASP A 80 2.43 13.73 0.05
C ASP A 80 3.19 13.34 -1.22
N VAL A 81 4.13 12.40 -1.13
CA VAL A 81 5.01 11.99 -2.24
C VAL A 81 5.04 10.49 -2.48
N THR A 82 4.20 9.70 -1.80
CA THR A 82 4.17 8.24 -1.93
C THR A 82 3.87 7.76 -3.36
N PRO A 83 2.90 8.35 -4.11
CA PRO A 83 2.66 7.99 -5.50
C PRO A 83 3.87 8.26 -6.39
N GLU A 84 4.51 9.42 -6.21
CA GLU A 84 5.69 9.83 -6.98
C GLU A 84 6.91 8.94 -6.73
N ALA A 85 7.11 8.49 -5.49
CA ALA A 85 8.15 7.50 -5.14
C ALA A 85 7.83 6.14 -5.74
N THR A 86 6.56 5.70 -5.69
CA THR A 86 6.14 4.41 -6.23
C THR A 86 6.31 4.34 -7.74
N LYS A 87 5.98 5.42 -8.46
CA LYS A 87 6.16 5.54 -9.92
C LYS A 87 7.60 5.46 -10.38
N GLU A 88 8.58 5.79 -9.53
CA GLU A 88 10.00 5.64 -9.86
C GLU A 88 10.46 4.18 -9.84
N VAL A 89 9.72 3.32 -9.15
CA VAL A 89 10.15 1.95 -8.84
C VAL A 89 9.40 0.91 -9.66
N ILE A 90 8.12 1.14 -9.96
CA ILE A 90 7.30 0.21 -10.75
C ILE A 90 7.75 0.17 -12.21
N GLU A 91 7.72 -1.02 -12.79
CA GLU A 91 8.00 -1.28 -14.22
C GLU A 91 6.72 -1.29 -15.05
N ARG A 92 5.60 -1.70 -14.44
CA ARG A 92 4.28 -1.78 -15.08
C ARG A 92 3.22 -1.23 -14.16
N GLU A 93 2.39 -0.32 -14.65
CA GLU A 93 1.27 0.22 -13.87
C GLU A 93 0.10 -0.79 -13.78
N CYS A 94 -0.62 -0.74 -12.66
CA CYS A 94 -1.82 -1.54 -12.43
C CYS A 94 -3.06 -0.63 -12.25
N PRO A 95 -3.50 0.10 -13.30
CA PRO A 95 -4.58 1.07 -13.19
C PRO A 95 -5.93 0.45 -12.82
N GLY A 96 -6.14 -0.84 -13.09
CA GLY A 96 -7.35 -1.57 -12.69
C GLY A 96 -7.52 -1.62 -11.17
N ILE A 97 -6.43 -1.92 -10.45
CA ILE A 97 -6.41 -1.91 -8.97
C ILE A 97 -6.71 -0.51 -8.45
N VAL A 98 -6.04 0.52 -8.99
CA VAL A 98 -6.28 1.92 -8.59
C VAL A 98 -7.74 2.31 -8.80
N THR A 99 -8.32 1.92 -9.94
CA THR A 99 -9.72 2.22 -10.26
C THR A 99 -10.66 1.56 -9.26
N SER A 100 -10.42 0.30 -8.91
CA SER A 100 -11.32 -0.40 -7.99
C SER A 100 -11.25 0.14 -6.57
N LEU A 101 -10.04 0.39 -6.04
CA LEU A 101 -9.86 1.04 -4.74
C LEU A 101 -10.58 2.40 -4.70
N LEU A 102 -10.42 3.20 -5.76
CA LEU A 102 -11.09 4.49 -5.86
C LEU A 102 -12.63 4.36 -5.89
N VAL A 103 -13.16 3.41 -6.67
CA VAL A 103 -14.61 3.13 -6.72
C VAL A 103 -15.12 2.67 -5.36
N GLY A 104 -14.37 1.82 -4.65
CA GLY A 104 -14.66 1.39 -3.30
C GLY A 104 -14.75 2.57 -2.33
N GLY A 105 -13.69 3.38 -2.26
CA GLY A 105 -13.64 4.56 -1.39
C GLY A 105 -14.73 5.59 -1.69
N LEU A 106 -15.07 5.81 -2.97
CA LEU A 106 -16.12 6.76 -3.37
C LEU A 106 -17.52 6.34 -2.92
N ARG A 107 -17.77 5.05 -2.67
CA ARG A 107 -19.04 4.59 -2.07
C ARG A 107 -19.17 5.01 -0.62
N SER A 108 -18.05 5.11 0.10
CA SER A 108 -18.02 5.50 1.50
C SER A 108 -17.99 7.01 1.67
N THR A 109 -17.22 7.72 0.83
CA THR A 109 -17.09 9.18 0.93
C THR A 109 -16.67 9.83 -0.39
N PRO A 110 -17.27 10.99 -0.76
CA PRO A 110 -16.81 11.73 -1.94
C PRO A 110 -15.37 12.24 -1.80
N PHE A 111 -14.85 12.36 -0.57
CA PHE A 111 -13.46 12.78 -0.34
C PHE A 111 -12.42 11.76 -0.83
N ALA A 112 -12.82 10.51 -1.11
CA ALA A 112 -11.95 9.53 -1.74
C ALA A 112 -11.43 10.02 -3.10
N ALA A 113 -12.14 10.93 -3.79
CA ALA A 113 -11.65 11.55 -5.02
C ALA A 113 -10.34 12.35 -4.87
N LEU A 114 -9.95 12.71 -3.65
CA LEU A 114 -8.75 13.53 -3.37
C LEU A 114 -7.47 12.70 -3.19
N THR A 115 -7.55 11.38 -3.33
CA THR A 115 -6.37 10.53 -3.29
C THR A 115 -5.69 10.47 -4.65
N ARG A 116 -4.37 10.29 -4.65
CA ARG A 116 -3.53 10.07 -5.83
C ARG A 116 -2.97 8.66 -5.84
N LEU A 117 -3.78 7.66 -5.47
CA LEU A 117 -3.35 6.25 -5.40
C LEU A 117 -2.61 5.84 -6.66
N THR A 118 -1.57 5.04 -6.47
CA THR A 118 -0.83 4.38 -7.54
C THR A 118 -0.64 2.93 -7.15
N ALA A 119 -0.68 2.06 -8.14
CA ALA A 119 -0.31 0.67 -7.99
C ALA A 119 0.45 0.21 -9.23
N GLY A 120 1.35 -0.75 -9.06
CA GLY A 120 2.14 -1.30 -10.15
C GLY A 120 2.98 -2.48 -9.72
N ILE A 121 3.65 -3.09 -10.69
CA ILE A 121 4.50 -4.26 -10.50
C ILE A 121 5.95 -3.86 -10.80
N SER A 122 6.88 -4.33 -9.97
CA SER A 122 8.32 -4.38 -10.27
C SER A 122 8.82 -5.79 -10.01
N GLY A 123 9.46 -6.41 -11.02
CA GLY A 123 9.73 -7.85 -11.03
C GLY A 123 8.47 -8.66 -10.76
N ASN A 124 8.50 -9.44 -9.67
CA ASN A 124 7.38 -10.28 -9.22
C ASN A 124 6.62 -9.68 -8.01
N CYS A 125 6.88 -8.42 -7.67
CA CYS A 125 6.28 -7.77 -6.52
C CYS A 125 5.21 -6.77 -6.96
N LEU A 126 4.00 -6.93 -6.42
CA LEU A 126 2.93 -5.95 -6.53
C LEU A 126 3.12 -4.84 -5.49
N ILE A 127 2.96 -3.57 -5.87
CA ILE A 127 3.05 -2.42 -4.98
C ILE A 127 1.72 -1.67 -5.05
N ILE A 128 1.10 -1.40 -3.90
CA ILE A 128 -0.19 -0.72 -3.81
C ILE A 128 -0.09 0.40 -2.78
N ASN A 129 -0.35 1.64 -3.21
CA ASN A 129 -0.51 2.74 -2.27
C ASN A 129 -1.94 2.82 -1.78
N LEU A 130 -2.12 2.97 -0.47
CA LEU A 130 -3.40 3.12 0.20
C LEU A 130 -3.45 4.45 0.97
N PRO A 131 -4.66 4.98 1.25
CA PRO A 131 -4.80 6.19 2.05
C PRO A 131 -4.23 6.04 3.47
N GLY A 132 -3.84 7.17 4.08
CA GLY A 132 -3.23 7.19 5.41
C GLY A 132 -4.21 7.11 6.58
N SER A 133 -5.52 7.28 6.36
CA SER A 133 -6.50 7.28 7.45
C SER A 133 -6.95 5.84 7.78
N PRO A 134 -7.06 5.46 9.07
CA PRO A 134 -7.48 4.11 9.43
C PRO A 134 -8.88 3.75 8.89
N LYS A 135 -9.78 4.75 8.86
CA LYS A 135 -11.12 4.58 8.31
C LYS A 135 -11.08 4.18 6.82
N ALA A 136 -10.28 4.88 6.02
CA ALA A 136 -10.14 4.54 4.61
C ALA A 136 -9.54 3.14 4.42
N VAL A 137 -8.48 2.80 5.18
CA VAL A 137 -7.88 1.45 5.15
C VAL A 137 -8.89 0.35 5.51
N GLN A 138 -9.79 0.62 6.46
CA GLN A 138 -10.83 -0.32 6.86
C GLN A 138 -11.88 -0.58 5.78
N GLU A 139 -12.06 0.38 4.88
CA GLU A 139 -13.06 0.32 3.80
C GLU A 139 -12.52 -0.37 2.54
N GLU A 140 -11.21 -0.65 2.47
CA GLU A 140 -10.59 -1.30 1.32
C GLU A 140 -10.94 -2.80 1.22
N ASP A 141 -11.29 -3.25 0.01
CA ASP A 141 -11.52 -4.66 -0.29
C ASP A 141 -10.28 -5.28 -0.97
N PHE A 142 -9.57 -6.13 -0.22
CA PHE A 142 -8.38 -6.84 -0.72
C PHE A 142 -8.70 -8.10 -1.54
N ASN A 143 -9.97 -8.39 -1.83
CA ASN A 143 -10.35 -9.58 -2.61
C ASN A 143 -9.77 -9.61 -4.03
N GLU A 144 -9.47 -8.46 -4.62
CA GLU A 144 -8.93 -8.36 -5.97
C GLU A 144 -7.46 -8.77 -6.03
N ILE A 145 -6.69 -8.43 -4.99
CA ILE A 145 -5.28 -8.80 -4.85
C ILE A 145 -5.11 -10.33 -4.83
N LYS A 146 -6.13 -11.06 -4.35
CA LYS A 146 -6.13 -12.53 -4.33
C LYS A 146 -6.06 -13.14 -5.73
N LYS A 147 -6.78 -12.57 -6.70
CA LYS A 147 -6.88 -13.12 -8.06
C LYS A 147 -5.62 -12.86 -8.87
N ASP A 148 -4.96 -11.73 -8.63
CA ASP A 148 -3.79 -11.35 -9.41
C ASP A 148 -2.49 -12.01 -8.93
N HIS A 149 -2.36 -12.38 -7.64
CA HIS A 149 -1.19 -13.11 -7.16
C HIS A 149 -0.99 -14.46 -7.89
N GLU A 150 -2.08 -15.17 -8.20
CA GLU A 150 -2.02 -16.40 -9.01
C GLU A 150 -1.46 -16.13 -10.41
N ASN A 151 -1.72 -14.95 -10.99
CA ASN A 151 -1.26 -14.58 -12.32
C ASN A 151 0.16 -13.99 -12.36
N ILE A 152 0.63 -13.39 -11.27
CA ILE A 152 1.99 -12.80 -11.17
C ILE A 152 3.06 -13.89 -10.91
N SER A 153 2.64 -15.02 -10.34
CA SER A 153 3.54 -16.12 -9.94
C SER A 153 3.84 -17.14 -11.05
N HIS A 154 3.41 -16.86 -12.29
CA HIS A 154 3.59 -17.71 -13.48
C HIS A 154 4.38 -16.98 -14.57
#